data_AF-A0A7W0J2K1-F1
#
_entry.id   AF-A0A7W0J2K1-F1
#
_cell.length_a   1.000
_cell.length_b   1.000
_cell.length_c   1.000
_cell.angle_alpha   90.00
_cell.angle_beta   90.00
_cell.angle_gamma   90.00
#
_symmetry.space_group_name_H-M   'P 1'
#
loop_
_entity.id
_entity.type
_entity.pdbx_description
1 polymer ?
#
loop_
_entity_poly.entity_id
_entity_poly.type
_entity_poly.pdbx_seq_one_letter_code
_entity_poly.pdbx_strand_id
1 'polypeptide(L)'
;MKVIDPVCNMTIEDKNAAGVSEYKGKKYYFCATHCKVKFDKDPEAYIGEKPKEAVSTSTQAPKGTKYTCLMDPEIMQDKPGACPKCGMALEPLMPVIAMAKTEWICPMHPEIVRDSSGNCPICGMALEPRTALEEENPELIDMTRRFKVGVILTIPLIIIAMRGMIPMINIEGI
;
A
#
# COMPACT_ATOMS: atom_id res chain seq x y z
N MET A 1 -28.59 -34.62 15.07
CA MET A 1 -28.18 -33.55 15.99
C MET A 1 -27.72 -32.36 15.15
N LYS A 2 -27.60 -31.18 15.75
CA LYS A 2 -26.97 -30.02 15.11
C LYS A 2 -25.48 -30.09 15.42
N VAL A 3 -24.66 -30.09 14.39
CA VAL A 3 -23.19 -30.13 14.45
C VAL A 3 -22.65 -28.88 13.79
N ILE A 4 -21.54 -28.38 14.31
CA ILE A 4 -20.92 -27.14 13.82
C ILE A 4 -19.74 -27.53 12.94
N ASP A 5 -19.72 -26.99 11.72
CA ASP A 5 -18.59 -27.13 10.81
C ASP A 5 -17.40 -26.28 11.33
N PRO A 6 -16.24 -26.88 11.64
CA PRO A 6 -15.09 -26.18 12.23
C PRO A 6 -14.36 -25.23 11.26
N VAL A 7 -14.64 -25.28 9.96
CA VAL A 7 -14.00 -24.43 8.95
C VAL A 7 -14.78 -23.12 8.73
N CYS A 8 -16.11 -23.18 8.80
CA CYS A 8 -16.97 -22.04 8.49
C CYS A 8 -17.90 -21.63 9.63
N ASN A 9 -17.87 -22.34 10.77
CA ASN A 9 -18.76 -22.16 11.92
C ASN A 9 -20.26 -22.26 11.60
N MET A 10 -20.62 -22.82 10.44
CA MET A 10 -22.02 -22.98 10.08
C MET A 10 -22.62 -24.19 10.80
N THR A 11 -23.77 -23.98 11.44
CA THR A 11 -24.52 -25.05 12.10
C THR A 11 -25.26 -25.86 11.04
N ILE A 12 -24.93 -27.13 10.92
CA ILE A 12 -25.56 -28.08 10.00
C ILE A 12 -26.22 -29.22 10.77
N GLU A 13 -27.13 -29.92 10.12
CA GLU A 13 -27.72 -31.14 10.67
C GLU A 13 -26.93 -32.35 10.18
N ASP A 14 -26.66 -33.34 11.04
CA ASP A 14 -25.84 -34.53 10.71
C ASP A 14 -26.29 -35.25 9.43
N LYS A 15 -27.59 -35.19 9.12
CA LYS A 15 -28.21 -35.84 7.96
C LYS A 15 -27.97 -35.10 6.63
N ASN A 16 -27.64 -33.81 6.69
CA ASN A 16 -27.38 -32.93 5.54
C ASN A 16 -25.89 -32.59 5.39
N ALA A 17 -25.01 -33.31 6.09
CA ALA A 17 -23.57 -33.12 5.95
C ALA A 17 -23.11 -33.55 4.55
N ALA A 18 -22.56 -32.61 3.78
CA ALA A 18 -22.01 -32.88 2.45
C ALA A 18 -20.69 -33.68 2.51
N GLY A 19 -20.07 -33.75 3.69
CA GLY A 19 -18.87 -34.55 3.92
C GLY A 19 -18.59 -34.77 5.41
N VAL A 20 -17.92 -35.87 5.71
CA VAL A 20 -17.45 -36.24 7.05
C VAL A 20 -15.94 -36.48 6.97
N SER A 21 -15.21 -35.99 7.97
CA SER A 21 -13.78 -36.28 8.18
C SER A 21 -13.56 -36.70 9.63
N GLU A 22 -12.61 -37.59 9.87
CA GLU A 22 -12.30 -38.11 11.20
C GLU A 22 -10.90 -37.67 11.61
N TYR A 23 -10.79 -36.94 12.71
CA TYR A 23 -9.52 -36.44 13.22
C TYR A 23 -9.42 -36.64 14.73
N LYS A 24 -8.30 -37.20 15.20
CA LYS A 24 -8.06 -37.55 16.62
C LYS A 24 -9.22 -38.34 17.26
N GLY A 25 -9.85 -39.25 16.50
CA GLY A 25 -10.97 -40.09 16.93
C GLY A 25 -12.31 -39.37 17.08
N LYS A 26 -12.42 -38.11 16.62
CA LYS A 26 -13.67 -37.35 16.57
C LYS A 26 -14.11 -37.17 15.11
N LYS A 27 -15.39 -37.40 14.84
CA LYS A 27 -16.00 -37.17 13.52
C LYS A 27 -16.46 -35.72 13.40
N TYR A 28 -15.97 -35.03 12.39
CA TYR A 28 -16.33 -33.67 12.02
C TYR A 28 -17.19 -33.68 10.77
N TYR A 29 -18.27 -32.90 10.80
CA TYR A 29 -19.24 -32.80 9.73
C TYR A 29 -19.07 -31.45 9.03
N PHE A 30 -19.11 -31.47 7.69
CA PHE A 30 -18.88 -30.29 6.86
C PHE A 30 -20.10 -29.94 6.03
N CYS A 31 -20.34 -28.64 5.89
CA CYS A 31 -21.47 -28.12 5.12
C CYS A 31 -21.29 -28.31 3.62
N ALA A 32 -20.04 -28.36 3.15
CA ALA A 32 -19.68 -28.47 1.75
C ALA A 32 -18.41 -29.31 1.56
N THR A 33 -18.23 -29.86 0.36
CA THR A 33 -17.00 -30.59 -0.04
C THR A 33 -15.75 -29.74 0.10
N HIS A 34 -15.85 -28.42 -0.16
CA HIS A 34 -14.74 -27.50 -0.02
C HIS A 34 -14.28 -27.30 1.44
N CYS A 35 -15.22 -27.30 2.40
CA CYS A 35 -14.89 -27.24 3.82
C CYS A 35 -14.15 -28.52 4.26
N LYS A 36 -14.60 -29.68 3.78
CA LYS A 36 -13.90 -30.95 4.01
C LYS A 36 -12.45 -30.91 3.48
N VAL A 37 -12.25 -30.47 2.24
CA VAL A 37 -10.90 -30.40 1.64
C VAL A 37 -9.97 -29.45 2.40
N LYS A 38 -10.49 -28.32 2.90
CA LYS A 38 -9.70 -27.39 3.73
C LYS A 38 -9.31 -28.01 5.06
N PHE A 39 -10.25 -28.68 5.72
CA PHE A 39 -10.00 -29.37 6.97
C PHE A 39 -9.01 -30.53 6.82
N ASP A 40 -9.11 -31.30 5.73
CA ASP A 40 -8.19 -32.41 5.45
C ASP A 40 -6.75 -31.92 5.16
N LYS A 41 -6.60 -30.68 4.67
CA LYS A 41 -5.27 -30.07 4.41
C LYS A 41 -4.57 -29.58 5.68
N ASP A 42 -5.30 -28.98 6.61
CA ASP A 42 -4.73 -28.46 7.85
C ASP A 42 -5.73 -28.54 9.02
N PRO A 43 -5.97 -29.73 9.58
CA PRO A 43 -6.97 -29.93 10.62
C PRO A 43 -6.60 -29.25 11.95
N GLU A 44 -5.31 -29.07 12.22
CA GLU A 44 -4.85 -28.42 13.46
C GLU A 44 -5.14 -26.92 13.48
N ALA A 45 -5.18 -26.28 12.31
CA ALA A 45 -5.58 -24.88 12.18
C ALA A 45 -7.02 -24.62 12.64
N TYR A 46 -7.91 -25.63 12.58
CA TYR A 46 -9.35 -25.51 12.84
C TYR A 46 -9.82 -26.19 14.13
N ILE A 47 -9.02 -27.07 14.74
CA ILE A 47 -9.44 -27.88 15.91
C ILE A 47 -8.80 -27.40 17.23
N GLY A 48 -7.89 -26.43 17.18
CA GLY A 48 -7.41 -25.72 18.36
C GLY A 48 -8.31 -24.53 18.68
N GLU A 49 -8.62 -24.30 19.96
CA GLU A 49 -9.16 -23.02 20.43
C GLU A 49 -8.21 -21.90 19.99
N LYS A 50 -8.50 -21.26 18.86
CA LYS A 50 -7.85 -20.00 18.52
C LYS A 50 -8.74 -18.86 19.02
N PRO A 51 -8.21 -17.99 19.90
CA PRO A 51 -8.76 -16.67 20.15
C PRO A 51 -9.07 -15.99 18.82
N LYS A 52 -10.17 -15.24 18.81
CA LYS A 52 -10.57 -14.35 17.71
C LYS A 52 -9.48 -13.29 17.46
N GLU A 53 -8.38 -13.62 16.80
CA GLU A 53 -7.37 -12.66 16.32
C GLU A 53 -6.31 -13.41 15.48
N ALA A 54 -6.57 -13.51 14.17
CA ALA A 54 -5.53 -13.62 13.15
C ALA A 54 -6.15 -13.48 11.76
N VAL A 55 -6.46 -12.24 11.35
CA VAL A 55 -6.38 -11.85 9.94
C VAL A 55 -5.55 -10.57 9.85
N SER A 56 -4.34 -10.76 9.33
CA SER A 56 -3.41 -9.82 8.69
C SER A 56 -2.76 -8.69 9.52
N THR A 57 -1.57 -9.01 10.01
CA THR A 57 -0.43 -8.11 10.02
C THR A 57 -0.04 -7.74 8.58
N SER A 58 -0.19 -6.48 8.19
CA SER A 58 0.70 -5.83 7.21
C SER A 58 0.73 -4.33 7.48
N THR A 59 1.94 -3.85 7.78
CA THR A 59 2.37 -2.44 7.87
C THR A 59 1.74 -1.65 9.01
N GLN A 60 2.55 -1.32 10.02
CA GLN A 60 2.21 -0.25 10.97
C GLN A 60 1.87 1.01 10.16
N ALA A 61 0.59 1.37 10.14
CA ALA A 61 0.19 2.68 9.68
C ALA A 61 0.91 3.73 10.53
N PRO A 62 1.41 4.83 9.93
CA PRO A 62 2.07 5.88 10.67
C PRO A 62 1.16 6.39 11.81
N LYS A 63 1.76 6.64 12.98
CA LYS A 63 1.06 7.18 14.16
C LYS A 63 0.28 8.44 13.74
N GLY A 64 -1.04 8.41 13.87
CA GLY A 64 -1.93 9.51 13.45
C GLY A 64 -2.85 9.20 12.25
N THR A 65 -2.86 7.96 11.74
CA THR A 65 -3.82 7.53 10.71
C THR A 65 -5.22 7.44 11.32
N LYS A 66 -6.17 8.22 10.82
CA LYS A 66 -7.59 8.09 11.17
C LYS A 66 -8.20 6.95 10.37
N TYR A 67 -9.02 6.14 11.02
CA TYR A 67 -9.71 5.01 10.42
C TYR A 67 -11.20 5.35 10.31
N THR A 68 -11.82 4.99 9.20
CA THR A 68 -13.25 5.24 8.95
C THR A 68 -13.98 3.97 8.55
N CYS A 69 -15.30 3.96 8.76
CA CYS A 69 -16.18 2.89 8.29
C CYS A 69 -16.79 3.28 6.94
N LEU A 70 -16.67 2.46 5.89
CA LEU A 70 -17.24 2.77 4.56
C LEU A 70 -18.77 2.90 4.57
N MET A 71 -19.43 2.18 5.48
CA MET A 71 -20.89 2.23 5.62
C MET A 71 -21.37 3.38 6.51
N ASP A 72 -20.52 3.85 7.43
CA ASP A 72 -20.85 4.87 8.41
C ASP A 72 -19.71 5.91 8.48
N PRO A 73 -19.63 6.84 7.51
CA PRO A 73 -18.53 7.81 7.42
C PRO A 73 -18.46 8.79 8.61
N GLU A 74 -19.47 8.82 9.47
CA GLU A 74 -19.47 9.59 10.73
C GLU A 74 -18.59 8.98 11.83
N ILE A 75 -18.16 7.72 11.68
CA ILE A 75 -17.38 7.01 12.69
C ILE A 75 -15.89 7.05 12.33
N MET A 76 -15.17 8.01 12.90
CA MET A 76 -13.72 8.15 12.77
C MET A 76 -13.02 7.73 14.07
N GLN A 77 -12.02 6.85 13.97
CA GLN A 77 -11.22 6.39 15.12
C GLN A 77 -9.72 6.51 14.86
N ASP A 78 -8.94 6.75 15.90
CA ASP A 78 -7.47 6.83 15.79
C ASP A 78 -6.78 5.45 15.81
N LYS A 79 -7.55 4.36 15.91
CA LYS A 79 -7.05 3.00 16.05
C LYS A 79 -7.74 2.05 15.06
N PRO A 80 -7.01 1.05 14.53
CA PRO A 80 -7.63 -0.03 13.78
C PRO A 80 -8.51 -0.86 14.72
N GLY A 81 -9.66 -1.32 14.23
CA GLY A 81 -10.60 -2.08 15.04
C GLY A 81 -11.92 -2.33 14.33
N ALA A 82 -12.83 -3.00 15.02
CA ALA A 82 -14.19 -3.18 14.56
C ALA A 82 -15.02 -1.91 14.82
N CYS A 83 -15.81 -1.50 13.83
CA CYS A 83 -16.72 -0.38 13.93
C CYS A 83 -17.75 -0.65 15.05
N PRO A 84 -17.93 0.25 16.03
CA PRO A 84 -18.84 0.05 17.16
C PRO A 84 -20.32 0.03 16.77
N LYS A 85 -20.66 0.46 15.55
CA LYS A 85 -22.04 0.51 15.06
C LYS A 85 -22.42 -0.71 14.22
N CYS A 86 -21.56 -1.14 13.29
CA CYS A 86 -21.86 -2.22 12.35
C CYS A 86 -20.93 -3.45 12.47
N GLY A 87 -19.91 -3.39 13.32
CA GLY A 87 -18.99 -4.51 13.56
C GLY A 87 -18.01 -4.81 12.43
N MET A 88 -18.06 -4.07 11.32
CA MET A 88 -17.13 -4.21 10.20
C MET A 88 -15.75 -3.61 10.54
N ALA A 89 -14.69 -4.13 9.94
CA ALA A 89 -13.33 -3.61 10.15
C ALA A 89 -13.21 -2.18 9.62
N LEU A 90 -12.64 -1.29 10.43
CA LEU A 90 -12.35 0.08 10.02
C LEU A 90 -11.18 0.09 9.04
N GLU A 91 -11.34 0.82 7.95
CA GLU A 91 -10.29 1.00 6.96
C GLU A 91 -9.49 2.27 7.25
N PRO A 92 -8.16 2.26 7.06
CA PRO A 92 -7.34 3.45 7.24
C PRO A 92 -7.66 4.48 6.15
N LEU A 93 -8.01 5.69 6.57
CA LEU A 93 -7.88 6.85 5.69
C LEU A 93 -6.38 7.10 5.56
N MET A 94 -5.78 6.55 4.51
CA MET A 94 -4.36 6.72 4.21
C MET A 94 -4.00 8.20 4.36
N PRO A 95 -2.99 8.57 5.16
CA PRO A 95 -2.38 9.87 5.00
C PRO A 95 -1.69 9.83 3.65
N VAL A 96 -2.29 10.49 2.66
CA VAL A 96 -1.61 10.86 1.42
C VAL A 96 -0.37 11.66 1.83
N ILE A 97 0.76 10.96 1.88
CA ILE A 97 2.09 11.42 1.49
C ILE A 97 2.32 12.89 1.85
N ALA A 98 2.82 13.14 3.06
CA ALA A 98 3.28 14.46 3.50
C ALA A 98 4.52 15.00 2.74
N MET A 99 4.78 14.51 1.52
CA MET A 99 5.86 14.99 0.63
C MET A 99 5.45 15.06 -0.86
N ALA A 100 4.17 14.95 -1.21
CA ALA A 100 3.74 15.29 -2.56
C ALA A 100 3.68 16.83 -2.66
N LYS A 101 4.74 17.46 -3.19
CA LYS A 101 4.71 18.88 -3.55
C LYS A 101 3.59 19.07 -4.56
N THR A 102 2.43 19.49 -4.06
CA THR A 102 1.22 19.61 -4.88
C THR A 102 1.34 20.91 -5.64
N GLU A 103 1.77 20.81 -6.89
CA GLU A 103 1.87 21.94 -7.79
C GLU A 103 0.51 22.17 -8.44
N TRP A 104 -0.04 23.36 -8.28
CA TRP A 104 -1.36 23.76 -8.75
C TRP A 104 -1.24 24.41 -10.12
N ILE A 105 -1.97 23.88 -11.10
CA ILE A 105 -1.89 24.30 -12.50
C ILE A 105 -3.26 24.74 -13.01
N CYS A 106 -3.28 25.70 -13.92
CA CYS A 106 -4.52 26.17 -14.54
C CYS A 106 -4.86 25.31 -15.76
N PRO A 107 -6.09 24.75 -15.89
CA PRO A 107 -6.48 23.93 -17.05
C PRO A 107 -6.35 24.65 -18.40
N MET A 108 -6.58 25.96 -18.41
CA MET A 108 -6.49 26.81 -19.60
C MET A 108 -5.11 27.42 -19.84
N HIS A 109 -4.25 27.50 -18.82
CA HIS A 109 -2.93 28.14 -18.89
C HIS A 109 -1.89 27.26 -18.18
N PRO A 110 -1.41 26.17 -18.84
CA PRO A 110 -0.48 25.22 -18.24
C PRO A 110 0.87 25.83 -17.80
N GLU A 111 1.21 27.02 -18.30
CA GLU A 111 2.44 27.73 -17.90
C GLU A 111 2.37 28.31 -16.48
N ILE A 112 1.17 28.38 -15.87
CA ILE A 112 0.98 28.91 -14.52
C ILE A 112 1.04 27.76 -13.52
N VAL A 113 2.19 27.59 -12.89
CA VAL A 113 2.42 26.63 -11.80
C VAL A 113 2.55 27.38 -10.48
N ARG A 114 1.78 26.97 -9.45
CA ARG A 114 1.82 27.56 -8.11
C ARG A 114 1.90 26.51 -7.02
N ASP A 115 2.46 26.87 -5.87
CA ASP A 115 2.61 25.94 -4.74
C ASP A 115 1.33 25.83 -3.86
N SER A 116 0.25 26.56 -4.18
CA SER A 116 -0.98 26.58 -3.39
C SER A 116 -2.26 26.74 -4.23
N SER A 117 -3.37 26.19 -3.73
CA SER A 117 -4.71 26.35 -4.31
C SER A 117 -5.10 27.82 -4.41
N GLY A 118 -5.79 28.19 -5.49
CA GLY A 118 -6.29 29.55 -5.67
C GLY A 118 -6.83 29.75 -7.09
N ASN A 119 -7.08 31.00 -7.44
CA ASN A 119 -7.56 31.34 -8.78
C ASN A 119 -6.40 31.72 -9.69
N CYS A 120 -6.51 31.31 -10.94
CA CYS A 120 -5.62 31.70 -12.02
C CYS A 120 -5.69 33.23 -12.21
N PRO A 121 -4.54 33.94 -12.26
CA PRO A 121 -4.51 35.39 -12.44
C PRO A 121 -4.88 35.82 -13.86
N ILE A 122 -4.87 34.91 -14.84
CA ILE A 122 -5.18 35.21 -16.24
C ILE A 122 -6.67 35.01 -16.53
N CYS A 123 -7.23 33.84 -16.18
CA CYS A 123 -8.63 33.50 -16.51
C CYS A 123 -9.57 33.42 -15.30
N GLY A 124 -9.07 33.60 -14.07
CA GLY A 124 -9.90 33.58 -12.87
C GLY A 124 -10.43 32.20 -12.46
N MET A 125 -10.15 31.13 -13.22
CA MET A 125 -10.58 29.77 -12.88
C MET A 125 -9.78 29.18 -11.72
N ALA A 126 -10.38 28.25 -10.97
CA ALA A 126 -9.71 27.53 -9.89
C ALA A 126 -8.58 26.66 -10.44
N LEU A 127 -7.42 26.72 -9.80
CA LEU A 127 -6.30 25.85 -10.11
C LEU A 127 -6.60 24.42 -9.67
N GLU A 128 -6.14 23.45 -10.45
CA GLU A 128 -6.25 22.03 -10.13
C GLU A 128 -4.91 21.49 -9.61
N PRO A 129 -4.92 20.60 -8.61
CA PRO A 129 -3.71 20.03 -8.06
C PRO A 129 -3.13 19.02 -9.06
N ARG A 130 -1.92 19.29 -9.55
CA ARG A 130 -1.13 18.29 -10.25
C ARG A 130 -0.33 17.55 -9.20
N THR A 131 -0.77 16.34 -8.88
CA THR A 131 0.03 15.43 -8.07
C THR A 131 1.21 14.98 -8.91
N ALA A 132 2.35 15.64 -8.76
CA ALA A 132 3.63 15.00 -9.03
C ALA A 132 3.79 13.92 -7.97
N LEU A 133 3.24 12.74 -8.25
CA LEU A 133 3.69 11.54 -7.57
C LEU A 133 5.13 11.38 -8.07
N GLU A 134 6.09 11.76 -7.22
CA GLU A 134 7.47 11.36 -7.41
C GLU A 134 7.50 9.85 -7.17
N GLU A 135 7.05 9.11 -8.18
CA GLU A 135 7.17 7.66 -8.20
C GLU A 135 8.66 7.37 -8.29
N GLU A 136 9.24 6.89 -7.18
CA GLU A 136 10.60 6.36 -7.16
C GLU A 136 10.67 5.18 -8.13
N ASN A 137 11.00 5.48 -9.39
CA ASN A 137 11.11 4.49 -10.43
C ASN A 137 12.49 3.83 -10.34
N PRO A 138 12.58 2.53 -9.99
CA PRO A 138 13.86 1.85 -9.83
C PRO A 138 14.69 1.85 -11.12
N GLU A 139 14.05 1.92 -12.30
CA GLU A 139 14.72 2.03 -13.60
C GLU A 139 15.43 3.38 -13.75
N LEU A 140 14.80 4.49 -13.35
CA LEU A 140 15.42 5.81 -13.37
C LEU A 140 16.64 5.86 -12.43
N ILE A 141 16.55 5.21 -11.26
CA ILE A 141 17.65 5.14 -10.29
C ILE A 141 18.82 4.32 -10.88
N ASP A 142 18.55 3.17 -11.50
CA ASP A 142 19.60 2.34 -12.11
C ASP A 142 20.26 3.05 -13.30
N MET A 143 19.46 3.68 -14.17
CA MET A 143 19.97 4.48 -15.30
C MET A 143 20.81 5.66 -14.82
N THR A 144 20.35 6.39 -13.80
CA THR A 144 21.08 7.53 -13.21
C THR A 144 22.38 7.07 -12.55
N ARG A 145 22.38 5.91 -11.87
CA ARG A 145 23.58 5.34 -11.26
C ARG A 145 24.62 4.96 -12.31
N ARG A 146 24.21 4.28 -13.39
CA ARG A 146 25.12 3.93 -14.50
C ARG A 146 25.69 5.17 -15.18
N PHE A 147 24.84 6.18 -15.42
CA PHE A 147 25.27 7.46 -15.98
C PHE A 147 26.29 8.17 -15.08
N LYS A 148 26.03 8.26 -13.77
CA LYS A 148 26.96 8.85 -12.80
C LYS A 148 28.32 8.14 -12.78
N VAL A 149 28.33 6.81 -12.78
CA VAL A 149 29.58 6.03 -12.82
C VAL A 149 30.33 6.31 -14.13
N GLY A 150 29.64 6.32 -15.28
CA GLY A 150 30.24 6.65 -16.57
C GLY A 150 30.83 8.05 -16.62
N VAL A 151 30.13 9.05 -16.08
CA VAL A 151 30.60 10.44 -16.01
C VAL A 151 31.85 10.56 -15.13
N ILE A 152 31.88 9.91 -13.97
CA ILE A 152 33.05 9.93 -13.07
C ILE A 152 34.28 9.32 -13.75
N LEU A 153 34.12 8.25 -14.53
CA LEU A 153 35.24 7.60 -15.23
C LEU A 153 35.70 8.38 -16.47
N THR A 154 34.79 9.07 -17.15
CA THR A 154 35.10 9.81 -18.39
C THR A 154 35.62 11.23 -18.13
N ILE A 155 35.21 11.90 -17.04
CA ILE A 155 35.67 13.26 -16.70
C ILE A 155 37.21 13.36 -16.63
N PRO A 156 37.95 12.49 -15.90
CA PRO A 156 39.42 12.56 -15.85
C PRO A 156 40.07 12.36 -17.23
N LEU A 157 39.52 11.46 -18.03
CA LEU A 157 39.99 11.18 -19.40
C LEU A 157 39.80 12.39 -20.32
N ILE A 158 38.65 13.06 -20.22
CA ILE A 158 38.34 14.29 -20.95
C ILE A 158 39.25 15.43 -20.51
N ILE A 159 39.48 15.61 -19.20
CA ILE A 159 40.37 16.64 -18.66
C ILE A 159 41.81 16.43 -19.18
N ILE A 160 42.30 15.19 -19.21
CA ILE A 160 43.63 14.87 -19.75
C ILE A 160 43.69 15.15 -21.26
N ALA A 161 42.67 14.73 -22.01
CA ALA A 161 42.62 14.88 -23.47
C ALA A 161 42.42 16.34 -23.95
N MET A 162 41.63 17.14 -23.22
CA MET A 162 41.27 18.51 -23.57
C MET A 162 41.99 19.59 -22.74
N ARG A 163 43.01 19.20 -21.96
CA ARG A 163 43.87 20.08 -21.13
C ARG A 163 44.31 21.38 -21.83
N GLY A 164 44.57 21.33 -23.15
CA GLY A 164 45.06 22.47 -23.92
C GLY A 164 44.01 23.51 -24.33
N MET A 165 42.71 23.21 -24.20
CA MET A 165 41.61 24.08 -24.63
C MET A 165 40.73 24.59 -23.47
N ILE A 166 41.06 24.23 -22.23
CA ILE A 166 40.31 24.71 -21.05
C ILE A 166 41.04 25.93 -20.48
N PRO A 167 40.57 27.16 -20.72
CA PRO A 167 41.22 28.39 -20.25
C PRO A 167 41.25 28.51 -18.71
N MET A 168 40.48 27.68 -17.98
CA MET A 168 40.33 27.77 -16.52
C MET A 168 41.39 27.01 -15.71
N ILE A 169 42.22 26.17 -16.33
CA ILE A 169 43.33 25.45 -15.66
C ILE A 169 44.72 26.03 -16.00
N ASN A 170 44.78 27.06 -16.85
CA ASN A 170 46.00 27.79 -17.19
C ASN A 170 45.95 29.23 -16.64
N ILE A 171 45.59 29.39 -15.36
CA ILE A 171 45.85 30.64 -14.65
C ILE A 171 46.92 30.35 -13.60
N GLU A 172 48.17 30.58 -14.03
CA GLU A 172 49.34 31.03 -13.27
C GLU A 172 49.83 30.17 -12.08
N GLY A 173 50.98 29.51 -12.29
CA GLY A 173 51.97 29.30 -11.23
C GLY A 173 52.43 27.87 -10.97
N ILE A 174 53.29 27.34 -11.86
CA ILE A 174 54.57 26.62 -11.62
C ILE A 174 55.02 25.99 -12.94
#